data_AF-A0A7Y2KH73-F1
#
_entry.id   AF-A0A7Y2KH73-F1
#
_cell.length_a   1.000
_cell.length_b   1.000
_cell.length_c   1.000
_cell.angle_alpha   90.00
_cell.angle_beta   90.00
_cell.angle_gamma   90.00
#
_symmetry.space_group_name_H-M   'P 1'
#
loop_
_entity.id
_entity.type
_entity.pdbx_description
1 polymer ?
#
loop_
_entity_poly.entity_id
_entity_poly.type
_entity_poly.pdbx_seq_one_letter_code
_entity_poly.pdbx_strand_id
1 'polypeptide(L)'
;MGPEKAVFGGFRFTPTFSLVTAGRELIGLTGYVSDSARHTLFVFDKKRMQVTSVIATGGGPRGIVLDPVRRRVYVALSGSDTVEAIDVLSGERVGTV
;
A
#
# COMPACT_ATOMS: atom_id res chain seq x y z
N MET A 1 -34.54 3.67 -15.12
CA MET A 1 -35.28 2.62 -14.38
C MET A 1 -34.44 2.24 -13.19
N GLY A 2 -34.93 2.48 -11.97
CA GLY A 2 -34.15 2.24 -10.76
C GLY A 2 -34.20 0.79 -10.29
N PRO A 3 -33.30 0.41 -9.38
CA PRO A 3 -33.15 -0.95 -8.84
C PRO A 3 -34.40 -1.46 -8.10
N GLU A 4 -35.35 -0.60 -7.77
CA GLU A 4 -36.59 -0.93 -7.05
C GLU A 4 -37.56 -1.85 -7.79
N LYS A 5 -37.39 -2.11 -9.10
CA LYS A 5 -38.26 -3.00 -9.88
C LYS A 5 -37.83 -4.48 -9.93
N ALA A 6 -36.71 -4.85 -9.31
CA ALA A 6 -36.13 -6.20 -9.45
C ALA A 6 -36.65 -7.26 -8.45
N VAL A 7 -37.63 -6.95 -7.58
CA VAL A 7 -38.07 -7.86 -6.51
C VAL A 7 -39.55 -8.21 -6.66
N PHE A 8 -39.91 -8.99 -7.68
CA PHE A 8 -41.20 -9.68 -7.74
C PHE A 8 -41.01 -11.11 -8.25
N GLY A 9 -41.00 -12.06 -7.32
CA GLY A 9 -41.02 -13.50 -7.63
C GLY A 9 -40.06 -14.31 -6.77
N GLY A 10 -40.43 -14.62 -5.52
CA GLY A 10 -40.00 -15.82 -4.78
C GLY A 10 -38.51 -16.10 -4.53
N PHE A 11 -37.56 -15.34 -5.06
CA PHE A 11 -36.12 -15.62 -4.92
C PHE A 11 -35.53 -14.84 -3.74
N ARG A 12 -35.10 -15.57 -2.70
CA ARG A 12 -34.39 -15.01 -1.55
C ARG A 12 -32.90 -14.95 -1.86
N PHE A 13 -32.41 -13.80 -2.30
CA PHE A 13 -30.99 -13.54 -2.46
C PHE A 13 -30.34 -13.33 -1.08
N THR A 14 -29.43 -14.22 -0.69
CA THR A 14 -28.68 -14.17 0.58
C THR A 14 -27.18 -14.17 0.29
N PRO A 15 -26.61 -13.03 -0.16
CA PRO A 15 -25.19 -12.98 -0.47
C PRO A 15 -24.40 -13.21 0.81
N THR A 16 -23.41 -14.09 0.73
CA THR A 16 -22.41 -14.23 1.78
C THR A 16 -21.13 -13.59 1.29
N PHE A 17 -20.71 -12.53 1.97
CA PHE A 17 -19.41 -11.91 1.72
C PHE A 17 -18.42 -12.50 2.72
N SER A 18 -17.33 -13.07 2.22
CA SER A 18 -16.21 -13.46 3.06
C SER A 18 -15.15 -12.38 3.00
N LEU A 19 -14.75 -11.87 4.16
CA LEU A 19 -13.59 -11.00 4.25
C LEU A 19 -12.34 -11.87 4.18
N VAL A 20 -11.67 -11.86 3.03
CA VAL A 20 -10.29 -12.37 2.97
C VAL A 20 -9.43 -11.30 3.63
N THR A 21 -9.04 -11.53 4.88
CA THR A 21 -7.85 -10.86 5.41
C THR A 21 -6.72 -11.23 4.47
N ALA A 22 -6.19 -10.25 3.73
CA ALA A 22 -4.93 -10.44 3.00
C ALA A 22 -3.94 -11.01 4.02
N GLY A 23 -3.55 -12.27 3.81
CA GLY A 23 -2.75 -13.01 4.78
C GLY A 23 -1.56 -12.15 5.15
N ARG A 24 -1.43 -11.84 6.46
CA ARG A 24 -0.40 -10.99 7.08
C ARG A 24 0.72 -10.71 6.09
N GLU A 25 0.72 -9.53 5.48
CA GLU A 25 1.79 -9.16 4.56
C GLU A 25 3.10 -9.31 5.35
N LEU A 26 3.87 -10.32 4.96
CA LEU A 26 5.07 -10.65 5.69
C LEU A 26 6.02 -9.50 5.38
N ILE A 27 6.17 -8.56 6.31
CA ILE A 27 7.07 -7.40 6.16
C ILE A 27 8.47 -7.84 5.70
N GLY A 28 8.91 -9.05 6.08
CA GLY A 28 10.17 -9.64 5.60
C GLY A 28 10.19 -10.08 4.12
N LEU A 29 9.03 -10.27 3.50
CA LEU A 29 8.83 -10.54 2.07
C LEU A 29 8.45 -9.29 1.28
N THR A 30 8.17 -8.15 1.92
CA THR A 30 7.95 -6.88 1.21
C THR A 30 9.29 -6.22 0.89
N GLY A 31 9.44 -5.76 -0.33
CA GLY A 31 10.57 -4.96 -0.81
C GLY A 31 10.12 -3.60 -1.31
N TYR A 32 11.04 -2.64 -1.30
CA TYR A 32 10.79 -1.26 -1.74
C TYR A 32 11.87 -0.80 -2.72
N VAL A 33 11.47 -0.06 -3.75
CA VAL A 33 12.37 0.60 -4.71
C VAL A 33 11.92 2.04 -4.88
N SER A 34 12.86 2.98 -4.78
CA SER A 34 12.61 4.40 -5.02
C SER A 34 12.73 4.74 -6.49
N ASP A 35 11.73 5.42 -7.03
CA ASP A 35 11.81 6.10 -8.32
C ASP A 35 11.88 7.61 -8.09
N SER A 36 13.11 8.13 -8.08
CA SER A 36 13.35 9.54 -7.79
C SER A 36 12.71 10.49 -8.81
N ALA A 37 12.64 10.08 -10.07
CA ALA A 37 12.14 10.90 -11.17
C ALA A 37 10.61 10.99 -11.15
N ARG A 38 9.94 9.93 -10.69
CA ARG A 38 8.47 9.89 -10.59
C ARG A 38 7.93 10.28 -9.22
N HIS A 39 8.80 10.46 -8.22
CA HIS A 39 8.42 10.76 -6.83
C HIS A 39 7.54 9.66 -6.23
N THR A 40 7.93 8.40 -6.45
CA THR A 40 7.20 7.22 -5.97
C THR A 40 8.11 6.18 -5.36
N LEU A 41 7.51 5.32 -4.52
CA LEU A 41 8.07 4.03 -4.11
C LEU A 41 7.27 2.90 -4.75
N PHE A 42 7.96 1.96 -5.39
CA PHE A 42 7.39 0.68 -5.77
C PHE A 42 7.50 -0.30 -4.61
N VAL A 43 6.39 -0.93 -4.27
CA VAL A 43 6.32 -2.02 -3.29
C VAL A 43 6.23 -3.33 -4.06
N PHE A 44 7.02 -4.33 -3.68
CA PHE A 44 7.04 -5.62 -4.37
C PHE A 44 7.13 -6.81 -3.40
N ASP A 45 6.57 -7.95 -3.82
CA ASP A 45 6.74 -9.25 -3.16
C ASP A 45 8.12 -9.81 -3.55
N LYS A 46 9.02 -9.97 -2.58
CA LYS A 46 10.39 -10.47 -2.76
C LYS A 46 10.45 -11.93 -3.21
N LYS A 47 9.42 -12.74 -2.94
CA LYS A 47 9.37 -14.15 -3.34
C LYS A 47 8.93 -14.29 -4.79
N ARG A 48 7.92 -13.52 -5.19
CA ARG A 48 7.35 -13.53 -6.54
C ARG A 48 8.04 -12.58 -7.52
N MET A 49 8.80 -11.62 -6.99
CA MET A 49 9.42 -10.52 -7.74
C MET A 49 8.38 -9.72 -8.54
N GLN A 50 7.23 -9.44 -7.91
CA GLN A 50 6.12 -8.72 -8.54
C GLN A 50 5.76 -7.48 -7.74
N VAL A 51 5.53 -6.37 -8.44
CA VAL A 51 5.04 -5.12 -7.84
C VAL A 51 3.62 -5.33 -7.33
N THR A 52 3.40 -5.01 -6.06
CA THR A 52 2.11 -5.14 -5.37
C THR A 52 1.43 -3.79 -5.16
N SER A 53 2.20 -2.71 -5.05
CA SER A 53 1.67 -1.37 -4.83
C SER A 53 2.65 -0.28 -5.29
N VAL A 54 2.13 0.93 -5.47
CA VAL A 54 2.91 2.14 -5.75
C VAL A 54 2.47 3.21 -4.78
N ILE A 55 3.42 3.77 -4.04
CA ILE A 55 3.17 4.79 -3.02
C ILE A 55 3.74 6.11 -3.55
N ALA A 56 2.90 7.15 -3.57
CA ALA A 56 3.37 8.51 -3.85
C ALA A 56 4.14 9.06 -2.63
N THR A 57 5.23 9.75 -2.88
CA THR A 57 6.04 10.40 -1.85
C THR A 57 6.19 11.89 -2.14
N GLY A 58 6.88 12.60 -1.25
CA GLY A 58 7.48 13.88 -1.60
C GLY A 58 8.64 13.75 -2.63
N GLY A 59 9.39 14.84 -2.81
CA GLY A 59 10.31 15.00 -3.94
C GLY A 59 11.61 14.22 -3.84
N GLY A 60 11.92 13.47 -4.90
CA GLY A 60 13.22 12.84 -5.10
C GLY A 60 13.61 11.78 -4.05
N PRO A 61 12.80 10.71 -3.87
CA PRO A 61 13.14 9.62 -2.97
C PRO A 61 14.46 8.93 -3.38
N ARG A 62 15.31 8.65 -2.39
CA ARG A 62 16.62 8.00 -2.59
C ARG A 62 16.89 6.88 -1.60
N GLY A 63 17.20 7.24 -0.36
CA GLY A 63 17.52 6.28 0.69
C GLY A 63 16.24 5.69 1.26
N ILE A 64 16.21 4.37 1.46
CA ILE A 64 15.09 3.64 2.07
C ILE A 64 15.60 2.82 3.25
N VAL A 65 14.95 2.92 4.40
CA VAL A 65 15.20 2.07 5.56
C VAL A 65 13.88 1.50 6.07
N LEU A 66 13.83 0.19 6.28
CA LEU A 66 12.69 -0.52 6.84
C LEU A 66 12.92 -0.81 8.33
N ASP A 67 12.00 -0.35 9.18
CA ASP A 67 11.88 -0.73 10.59
C ASP A 67 10.72 -1.74 10.74
N PRO A 68 11.00 -3.06 10.75
CA PRO A 68 9.97 -4.08 10.86
C PRO A 68 9.33 -4.15 12.25
N VAL A 69 10.00 -3.62 13.28
CA VAL A 69 9.49 -3.61 14.67
C VAL A 69 8.38 -2.56 14.79
N ARG A 70 8.63 -1.35 14.29
CA ARG A 70 7.64 -0.27 14.27
C ARG A 70 6.72 -0.28 13.05
N ARG A 71 6.97 -1.18 12.09
CA ARG A 71 6.24 -1.32 10.82
C ARG A 71 6.27 -0.05 9.97
N ARG A 72 7.44 0.56 9.88
CA ARG A 72 7.63 1.82 9.15
C ARG A 72 8.72 1.70 8.11
N VAL A 73 8.49 2.29 6.94
CA VAL A 73 9.54 2.65 6.00
C VAL A 73 9.86 4.12 6.16
N TYR A 74 11.14 4.43 6.25
CA TYR A 74 11.64 5.80 6.21
C TYR A 74 12.28 6.03 4.85
N VAL A 75 11.88 7.11 4.18
CA VAL A 75 12.41 7.49 2.88
C VAL A 75 13.04 8.88 2.96
N ALA A 76 14.28 9.00 2.50
CA ALA A 76 14.95 10.29 2.38
C ALA A 76 14.57 10.94 1.05
N LEU A 77 14.05 12.18 1.11
CA LEU A 77 13.52 12.94 -0.01
C LEU A 77 14.45 14.10 -0.36
N SER A 78 15.41 13.83 -1.25
CA SER A 78 16.45 14.81 -1.60
C SER A 78 15.95 16.03 -2.37
N GLY A 79 14.79 15.95 -3.02
CA GLY A 79 14.20 17.10 -3.73
C GLY A 79 13.34 17.98 -2.82
N SER A 80 13.06 17.53 -1.59
CA SER A 80 12.21 18.25 -0.63
C SER A 80 12.92 18.57 0.68
N ASP A 81 14.17 18.12 0.85
CA ASP A 81 14.95 18.26 2.08
C ASP A 81 14.23 17.72 3.33
N THR A 82 13.51 16.60 3.18
CA THR A 82 12.73 15.97 4.25
C THR A 82 12.89 14.45 4.30
N VAL A 83 12.41 13.84 5.38
CA VAL A 83 12.26 12.38 5.51
C VAL A 83 10.81 12.04 5.80
N GLU A 84 10.21 11.16 4.99
CA GLU A 84 8.86 10.66 5.24
C GLU A 84 8.90 9.27 5.91
N ALA A 85 8.02 9.09 6.88
CA ALA A 85 7.71 7.79 7.47
C ALA A 85 6.39 7.28 6.90
N ILE A 86 6.39 6.05 6.41
CA ILE A 86 5.27 5.40 5.72
C ILE A 86 4.93 4.10 6.47
N ASP A 87 3.65 3.86 6.74
CA ASP A 87 3.18 2.60 7.31
C ASP A 87 3.28 1.48 6.27
N VAL A 88 3.86 0.36 6.66
CA VAL A 88 4.14 -0.75 5.74
C VAL A 88 2.87 -1.43 5.24
N LEU A 89 1.81 -1.51 6.05
CA LEU A 89 0.60 -2.26 5.71
C LEU A 89 -0.40 -1.42 4.91
N SER A 90 -0.60 -0.16 5.31
CA SER A 90 -1.52 0.72 4.58
C SER A 90 -0.85 1.43 3.41
N GLY A 91 0.47 1.58 3.42
CA GLY A 91 1.20 2.42 2.48
C GLY A 91 0.97 3.92 2.70
N GLU A 92 0.35 4.31 3.82
CA GLU A 92 0.04 5.69 4.12
C GLU A 92 1.20 6.40 4.82
N ARG A 93 1.36 7.70 4.55
CA ARG A 93 2.34 8.54 5.23
C ARG A 93 1.91 8.78 6.67
N VAL A 94 2.74 8.33 7.61
CA VAL A 94 2.58 8.51 9.06
C VAL A 94 3.09 9.88 9.51
N GLY A 95 4.11 10.41 8.85
CA GLY A 95 4.68 11.71 9.18
C GLY A 95 5.82 12.12 8.26
N THR A 96 6.25 13.37 8.43
CA THR A 96 7.41 13.96 7.73
C THR A 96 8.23 14.74 8.74
N VAL A 97 9.55 14.75 8.57
CA VAL A 97 10.50 15.57 9.32
C VAL A 97 11.43 16.31 8.38
#